data_AF-A0A9P0YKF6-F1
#
_entry.id   AF-A0A9P0YKF6-F1
#
_cell.length_a   1.000
_cell.length_b   1.000
_cell.length_c   1.000
_cell.angle_alpha   90.00
_cell.angle_beta   90.00
_cell.angle_gamma   90.00
#
_symmetry.space_group_name_H-M   'P 1'
#
loop_
_entity.id
_entity.type
_entity.pdbx_description
1 polymer ?
#
loop_
_entity_poly.entity_id
_entity_poly.type
_entity_poly.pdbx_seq_one_letter_code
_entity_poly.pdbx_strand_id
1 'polypeptide(L)'
;MKIAHTYILMNCPEILPFYNEFRAPLSAFPDDAIDAMVDSDFALWYQQQIKYRGINDPLLVSLSWGPSSYAKVWHSYVINGYTYHTVEYGEG
;
A
#
# COMPACT_ATOMS: atom_id res chain seq x y z
N MET A 1 3.26 -8.57 3.48
CA MET A 1 3.23 -7.26 2.79
C MET A 1 1.83 -6.83 2.31
N LYS A 2 0.72 -7.44 2.77
CA LYS A 2 -0.64 -7.01 2.36
C LYS A 2 -1.09 -5.69 3.00
N ILE A 3 -0.87 -5.52 4.30
CA ILE A 3 -1.35 -4.35 5.07
C ILE A 3 -0.80 -3.03 4.51
N ALA A 4 0.51 -2.96 4.24
CA ALA A 4 1.13 -1.75 3.68
C ALA A 4 0.59 -1.40 2.29
N HIS A 5 0.29 -2.41 1.47
CA HIS A 5 -0.29 -2.20 0.14
C HIS A 5 -1.71 -1.67 0.24
N THR A 6 -2.57 -2.31 1.04
CA THR A 6 -3.95 -1.83 1.28
C THR A 6 -3.95 -0.41 1.84
N TYR A 7 -3.09 -0.10 2.81
CA TYR A 7 -2.99 1.26 3.36
C TYR A 7 -2.67 2.31 2.30
N ILE A 8 -1.71 2.05 1.41
CA ILE A 8 -1.37 2.96 0.31
C ILE A 8 -2.58 3.17 -0.60
N LEU A 9 -3.24 2.07 -1.01
CA LEU A 9 -4.40 2.13 -1.89
C LEU A 9 -5.56 2.93 -1.27
N MET A 10 -5.80 2.75 0.02
CA MET A 10 -6.86 3.43 0.77
C MET A 10 -6.64 4.94 0.92
N ASN A 11 -5.38 5.39 0.86
CA ASN A 11 -5.02 6.80 1.03
C ASN A 11 -4.71 7.52 -0.30
N CYS A 12 -4.94 6.86 -1.44
CA CYS A 12 -4.66 7.40 -2.77
C CYS A 12 -5.97 7.87 -3.44
N PRO A 13 -6.15 9.17 -3.73
CA PRO A 13 -7.38 9.69 -4.34
C PRO A 13 -7.75 9.04 -5.68
N GLU A 14 -6.74 8.69 -6.47
CA GLU A 14 -6.87 8.02 -7.78
C GLU A 14 -7.48 6.62 -7.66
N ILE A 15 -7.42 6.01 -6.48
CA ILE A 15 -7.95 4.67 -6.18
C ILE A 15 -9.40 4.74 -5.68
N LEU A 16 -9.89 5.90 -5.24
CA LEU A 16 -11.24 6.06 -4.70
C LEU A 16 -12.35 5.49 -5.60
N PRO A 17 -12.34 5.64 -6.94
CA PRO A 17 -13.34 5.02 -7.80
C PRO A 17 -13.36 3.49 -7.70
N PHE A 18 -12.19 2.86 -7.63
CA PHE A 18 -12.04 1.42 -7.49
C PHE A 18 -12.46 0.95 -6.09
N TYR A 19 -12.12 1.72 -5.06
CA TYR A 19 -12.55 1.43 -3.69
C TYR A 19 -14.07 1.46 -3.54
N ASN A 20 -14.72 2.48 -4.11
CA ASN A 20 -16.18 2.59 -4.09
C ASN A 20 -16.83 1.44 -4.85
N GLU A 21 -16.26 1.03 -5.99
CA GLU A 21 -16.75 -0.10 -6.76
C GLU A 21 -16.62 -1.43 -5.98
N PHE A 22 -15.50 -1.62 -5.27
CA PHE A 22 -15.31 -2.77 -4.39
C PHE A 22 -16.30 -2.80 -3.22
N ARG A 23 -16.58 -1.64 -2.59
CA ARG A 23 -17.50 -1.53 -1.44
C ARG A 23 -18.97 -1.58 -1.81
N ALA A 24 -19.37 -1.16 -3.01
CA ALA A 24 -20.77 -1.09 -3.41
C ALA A 24 -21.57 -2.38 -3.14
N PRO A 25 -21.11 -3.58 -3.52
CA PRO A 25 -21.81 -4.83 -3.23
C PRO A 25 -21.77 -5.23 -1.74
N LEU A 26 -20.91 -4.62 -0.93
CA LEU A 26 -20.71 -4.94 0.48
C LEU A 26 -21.57 -4.08 1.42
N SER A 27 -22.36 -3.15 0.89
CA SER A 27 -23.15 -2.17 1.67
C SER A 27 -24.17 -2.78 2.65
N ALA A 28 -24.52 -4.06 2.48
CA ALA A 28 -25.43 -4.78 3.37
C ALA A 28 -24.71 -5.44 4.58
N PHE A 29 -23.38 -5.45 4.61
CA PHE A 29 -22.60 -6.07 5.67
C PHE A 29 -22.29 -5.07 6.80
N PRO A 30 -22.07 -5.55 8.03
CA PRO A 30 -21.51 -4.74 9.11
C PRO A 30 -20.16 -4.11 8.75
N ASP A 31 -19.87 -2.92 9.27
CA ASP A 31 -18.65 -2.17 8.95
C ASP A 31 -17.37 -2.95 9.30
N ASP A 32 -17.35 -3.67 10.42
CA ASP A 32 -16.22 -4.52 10.84
C ASP A 32 -15.96 -5.68 9.86
N ALA A 33 -17.02 -6.25 9.29
CA ALA A 33 -16.90 -7.25 8.24
C ALA A 33 -16.37 -6.65 6.94
N ILE A 34 -16.82 -5.44 6.57
CA ILE A 34 -16.34 -4.73 5.38
C ILE A 34 -14.85 -4.41 5.54
N ASP A 35 -14.43 -3.89 6.69
CA ASP A 35 -13.03 -3.54 6.95
C ASP A 35 -12.12 -4.79 6.86
N ALA A 36 -12.56 -5.92 7.41
CA ALA A 36 -11.85 -7.19 7.28
C ALA A 36 -11.70 -7.62 5.81
N MET A 37 -12.75 -7.47 4.99
CA MET A 37 -12.72 -7.78 3.56
C MET A 37 -11.83 -6.82 2.76
N VAL A 38 -11.81 -5.54 3.13
CA VAL A 38 -10.91 -4.54 2.53
C VAL A 38 -9.47 -4.93 2.82
N ASP A 39 -9.15 -5.28 4.07
CA ASP A 39 -7.80 -5.67 4.47
C ASP A 39 -7.31 -6.96 3.81
N SER A 40 -8.20 -7.95 3.59
CA SER A 40 -7.84 -9.23 3.00
C SER A 40 -7.74 -9.21 1.47
N ASP A 41 -8.68 -8.52 0.81
CA ASP A 41 -9.02 -8.79 -0.59
C ASP A 41 -8.90 -7.57 -1.52
N PHE A 42 -9.03 -6.34 -1.02
CA PHE A 42 -9.11 -5.15 -1.88
C PHE A 42 -7.89 -5.00 -2.80
N ALA A 43 -6.68 -5.16 -2.27
CA ALA A 43 -5.45 -5.02 -3.06
C ALA A 43 -5.37 -6.05 -4.21
N LEU A 44 -5.78 -7.29 -3.95
CA LEU A 44 -5.79 -8.35 -4.96
C LEU A 44 -6.88 -8.09 -6.00
N TRP A 45 -8.07 -7.71 -5.56
CA TRP A 45 -9.17 -7.36 -6.44
C TRP A 45 -8.79 -6.19 -7.36
N TYR A 46 -8.17 -5.14 -6.82
CA TYR A 46 -7.71 -3.99 -7.59
C TYR A 46 -6.71 -4.40 -8.68
N GLN A 47 -5.70 -5.21 -8.34
CA GLN A 47 -4.73 -5.71 -9.31
C GLN A 47 -5.40 -6.51 -10.45
N GLN A 48 -6.41 -7.32 -10.13
CA GLN A 48 -7.18 -8.06 -11.12
C GLN A 48 -7.99 -7.12 -12.03
N GLN A 49 -8.57 -6.03 -11.49
CA GLN A 49 -9.31 -5.06 -12.29
C GLN A 49 -8.40 -4.31 -13.27
N ILE A 50 -7.21 -3.89 -12.85
CA ILE A 50 -6.22 -3.26 -13.74
C ILE A 50 -5.90 -4.17 -14.93
N LYS A 51 -5.64 -5.45 -14.66
CA LYS A 51 -5.36 -6.45 -15.70
C LYS A 51 -6.56 -6.73 -16.60
N TYR A 52 -7.74 -6.97 -16.01
CA TYR A 52 -8.96 -7.34 -16.74
C TYR A 52 -9.43 -6.22 -17.68
N ARG A 53 -9.36 -4.97 -17.22
CA ARG A 53 -9.77 -3.80 -18.00
C ARG A 53 -8.71 -3.31 -18.99
N GLY A 54 -7.51 -3.90 -18.98
CA GLY A 54 -6.40 -3.45 -19.81
C GLY A 54 -5.98 -2.01 -19.54
N ILE A 55 -6.04 -1.58 -18.27
CA ILE A 55 -5.66 -0.23 -17.88
C ILE A 55 -4.14 -0.09 -18.01
N ASN A 56 -3.71 0.89 -18.79
CA ASN A 56 -2.29 1.16 -19.07
C ASN A 56 -1.80 2.48 -18.45
N ASP A 57 -2.61 3.12 -17.62
CA ASP A 57 -2.18 4.30 -16.88
C ASP A 57 -0.99 3.93 -15.95
N PRO A 58 0.18 4.58 -16.10
CA PRO A 58 1.38 4.18 -15.36
C PRO A 58 1.22 4.26 -13.84
N LEU A 59 0.48 5.25 -13.34
CA LEU A 59 0.25 5.42 -11.91
C LEU A 59 -0.63 4.28 -11.38
N LEU A 60 -1.78 4.04 -12.01
CA LEU A 60 -2.70 2.98 -11.59
C LEU A 60 -2.07 1.59 -11.68
N VAL A 61 -1.30 1.33 -12.74
CA VAL A 61 -0.53 0.09 -12.89
C VAL A 61 0.51 -0.02 -11.78
N SER A 62 1.29 1.02 -11.50
CA SER A 62 2.32 0.98 -10.43
C SER A 62 1.73 0.69 -9.06
N LEU A 63 0.60 1.31 -8.72
CA LEU A 63 -0.12 1.10 -7.46
C LEU A 63 -0.64 -0.34 -7.34
N SER A 64 -0.91 -1.02 -8.45
CA SER A 64 -1.41 -2.41 -8.43
C SER A 64 -0.36 -3.45 -8.02
N TRP A 65 0.93 -3.13 -8.17
CA TRP A 65 2.04 -4.02 -7.80
C TRP A 65 2.42 -3.92 -6.32
N GLY A 66 1.95 -2.87 -5.64
CA GLY A 66 2.26 -2.60 -4.25
C GLY A 66 3.67 -2.04 -4.04
N PRO A 67 4.01 -1.70 -2.80
CA PRO A 67 5.31 -1.13 -2.47
C PRO A 67 6.43 -2.15 -2.74
N SER A 68 7.55 -1.66 -3.25
CA SER A 68 8.75 -2.47 -3.39
C SER A 68 9.16 -3.08 -2.05
N SER A 69 9.50 -4.37 -2.06
CA SER A 69 10.07 -5.05 -0.90
C SER A 69 11.49 -4.61 -0.58
N TYR A 70 12.11 -3.84 -1.49
CA TYR A 70 13.45 -3.30 -1.33
C TYR A 70 13.41 -1.96 -0.60
N ALA A 71 13.89 -1.95 0.63
CA ALA A 71 14.15 -0.74 1.39
C ALA A 71 15.66 -0.51 1.48
N LYS A 72 16.12 0.70 1.14
CA LYS A 72 17.52 1.09 1.38
C LYS A 72 17.68 1.51 2.84
N VAL A 73 18.37 0.70 3.62
CA VAL A 73 18.69 1.01 5.02
C VAL A 73 19.99 1.81 5.06
N TRP A 74 19.96 2.93 5.79
CA TRP A 74 21.15 3.75 6.05
C TRP A 74 21.54 3.60 7.51
N HIS A 75 22.67 2.94 7.76
CA HIS A 75 23.19 2.67 9.12
C HIS A 75 23.78 3.92 9.78
N SER A 76 24.03 4.96 9.00
CA SER A 76 24.46 6.25 9.51
C SER A 76 23.95 7.39 8.64
N TYR A 77 23.68 8.54 9.27
CA TYR A 77 23.32 9.77 8.59
C TYR A 77 24.09 10.94 9.21
N VAL A 78 24.65 11.81 8.36
CA VAL A 78 25.42 12.97 8.82
C VAL A 78 24.54 14.22 8.77
N ILE A 79 24.31 14.84 9.93
CA ILE A 79 23.60 16.12 10.04
C ILE A 79 24.57 17.14 10.65
N ASN A 80 24.86 18.21 9.93
CA ASN A 80 25.72 19.31 10.38
C ASN A 80 27.09 18.86 10.93
N GLY A 81 27.69 17.81 10.34
CA GLY A 81 28.99 17.28 10.75
C GLY A 81 28.93 16.23 11.87
N TYR A 82 27.75 15.93 12.41
CA TYR A 82 27.54 14.85 13.38
C TYR A 82 27.01 13.60 12.68
N THR A 83 27.66 12.46 12.91
CA THR A 83 27.22 11.16 12.41
C THR A 83 26.29 10.50 13.44
N TYR A 84 25.05 10.25 13.04
CA TYR A 84 24.07 9.52 13.84
C TYR A 84 24.06 8.08 13.38
N HIS A 85 24.19 7.14 14.31
CA HIS A 85 24.16 5.71 14.05
C HIS A 85 22.86 5.09 14.58
N THR A 86 22.43 3.97 14.01
CA THR A 86 21.41 3.13 14.64
C THR A 86 21.95 2.54 15.95
N VAL A 87 21.08 2.34 16.95
CA VAL A 87 21.48 1.90 18.30
C VAL A 87 22.32 0.62 18.28
N GLU A 88 21.98 -0.34 17.41
CA GLU A 88 22.73 -1.59 17.23
C GLU A 88 24.20 -1.40 16.81
N TYR A 89 24.57 -0.25 16.22
CA TYR A 89 25.93 0.03 15.77
C TYR A 89 26.75 0.82 16.80
N GLY A 90 26.11 1.33 17.85
CA GLY A 90 26.73 2.14 18.90
C GLY A 90 27.25 1.33 20.10
N GLU A 91 26.95 0.03 20.18
CA GLU A 91 27.34 -0.85 21.29
C GLU A 91 28.68 -1.58 21.05
N GLY A 92 29.55 -1.02 20.22
CA GLY A 92 30.93 -1.50 20.06
C GLY A 92 31.80 -1.23 21.28
#